data_AF-A0AAD9MYH8-F1
#
_entry.id   AF-A0AAD9MYH8-F1
#
_cell.length_a   1.000
_cell.length_b   1.000
_cell.length_c   1.000
_cell.angle_alpha   90.00
_cell.angle_beta   90.00
_cell.angle_gamma   90.00
#
_symmetry.space_group_name_H-M   'P 1'
#
loop_
_entity.id
_entity.type
_entity.pdbx_description
1 polymer ?
#
loop_
_entity_poly.entity_id
_entity_poly.type
_entity_poly.pdbx_seq_one_letter_code
_entity_poly.pdbx_strand_id
1 'polypeptide(L)'
;MGANLICDNGESSTCFLRDEPGTDILLLHKSMTPQITCRVKQCALKTQNQTIIAMLSAGDLVALEAKYHTHYLVKLYNTNRRNIEEDRENTDGVAHGLPLVGHIGYIKEVKSIDLSRAPIFKLADLLQLYTDRIKELDVDVAEHIHFTHLKERILANVAGLQAHKQGIDVILSFDAGAAHLVYVKSLRE
;
A
#
# COMPACT_ATOMS: atom_id res chain seq x y z
N MET A 1 8.46 58.16 -44.67
CA MET A 1 7.33 57.97 -43.75
C MET A 1 7.14 56.47 -43.60
N GLY A 2 7.71 55.89 -42.55
CA GLY A 2 7.64 54.45 -42.28
C GLY A 2 6.36 54.13 -41.53
N ALA A 3 5.53 53.25 -42.10
CA ALA A 3 4.39 52.69 -41.41
C ALA A 3 4.87 51.54 -40.52
N ASN A 4 4.65 51.69 -39.21
CA ASN A 4 4.90 50.68 -38.20
C ASN A 4 3.99 49.48 -38.44
N LEU A 5 4.59 48.30 -38.66
CA LEU A 5 3.93 47.02 -38.52
C LEU A 5 3.64 46.80 -37.03
N ILE A 6 2.36 46.78 -36.68
CA ILE A 6 1.88 46.25 -35.41
C ILE A 6 2.02 44.73 -35.53
N CYS A 7 3.05 44.17 -34.89
CA CYS A 7 3.22 42.74 -34.78
C CYS A 7 2.25 42.22 -33.70
N ASP A 8 1.11 41.69 -34.15
CA ASP A 8 0.32 40.72 -33.40
C ASP A 8 1.22 39.53 -33.04
N ASN A 9 1.60 39.40 -31.77
CA ASN A 9 2.12 38.16 -31.20
C ASN A 9 1.17 37.71 -30.09
N GLY A 10 -0.02 37.28 -30.49
CA GLY A 10 -0.88 36.45 -29.66
C GLY A 10 -0.27 35.05 -29.51
N GLU A 11 0.72 34.91 -28.63
CA GLU A 11 1.21 33.59 -28.22
C GLU A 11 0.08 32.86 -27.49
N SER A 12 -0.53 31.88 -28.16
CA SER A 12 -1.41 30.90 -27.53
C SER A 12 -0.59 30.11 -26.52
N SER A 13 -0.51 30.63 -25.31
CA SER A 13 0.21 30.01 -24.20
C SER A 13 -0.64 28.84 -23.71
N THR A 14 -0.45 27.66 -24.29
CA THR A 14 -1.21 26.46 -23.92
C THR A 14 -0.60 25.80 -22.68
N CYS A 15 -1.47 25.29 -21.81
CA CYS A 15 -1.06 24.56 -20.62
C CYS A 15 -0.66 23.13 -20.98
N PHE A 16 0.56 22.71 -20.64
CA PHE A 16 1.05 21.36 -20.97
C PHE A 16 0.36 20.23 -20.19
N LEU A 17 -0.19 20.53 -19.01
CA LEU A 17 -0.89 19.54 -18.14
C LEU A 17 -2.38 19.39 -18.45
N ARG A 18 -2.84 19.93 -19.59
CA ARG A 18 -4.25 19.96 -19.96
C ARG A 18 -4.55 18.76 -20.86
N ASP A 19 -5.63 18.05 -20.56
CA ASP A 19 -6.12 16.96 -21.42
C ASP A 19 -6.98 17.50 -22.59
N GLU A 20 -7.53 18.72 -22.49
CA GLU A 20 -8.37 19.34 -23.54
C GLU A 20 -7.98 20.80 -23.84
N PRO A 21 -8.02 21.26 -25.11
CA PRO A 21 -7.73 22.65 -25.46
C PRO A 21 -8.82 23.57 -24.91
N GLY A 22 -8.42 24.59 -24.18
CA GLY A 22 -9.37 25.60 -23.74
C GLY A 22 -8.68 26.83 -23.21
N THR A 23 -9.42 27.91 -23.33
CA THR A 23 -8.96 29.29 -23.15
C THR A 23 -9.05 29.66 -21.69
N ASP A 24 -8.25 29.01 -20.84
CA ASP A 24 -8.09 29.51 -19.47
C ASP A 24 -7.24 30.78 -19.51
N ILE A 25 -7.82 31.87 -19.02
CA ILE A 25 -7.20 33.19 -18.87
C ILE A 25 -6.26 33.21 -17.64
N LEU A 26 -6.09 32.06 -16.97
CA LEU A 26 -5.35 31.93 -15.73
C LEU A 26 -3.84 32.04 -15.94
N LEU A 27 -3.14 32.51 -14.91
CA LEU A 27 -1.71 32.72 -14.94
C LEU A 27 -0.97 31.39 -15.13
N LEU A 28 -0.25 31.30 -16.24
CA LEU A 28 0.57 30.16 -16.59
C LEU A 28 1.97 30.31 -16.00
N HIS A 29 2.42 29.28 -15.28
CA HIS A 29 3.74 29.20 -14.71
C HIS A 29 4.70 28.52 -15.68
N LYS A 30 5.87 29.11 -15.91
CA LYS A 30 6.93 28.49 -16.72
C LYS A 30 7.64 27.41 -15.89
N SER A 31 7.92 26.26 -16.49
CA SER A 31 8.78 25.25 -15.87
C SER A 31 10.22 25.74 -15.91
N MET A 32 10.81 26.00 -14.75
CA MET A 32 12.17 26.52 -14.63
C MET A 32 13.16 25.53 -14.04
N THR A 33 12.68 24.33 -13.63
CA THR A 33 13.51 23.39 -12.87
C THR A 33 13.35 21.96 -13.38
N PRO A 34 14.44 21.19 -13.50
CA PRO A 34 14.38 19.79 -13.92
C PRO A 34 13.65 18.91 -12.89
N GLN A 35 13.60 19.32 -11.62
CA GLN A 35 12.88 18.60 -10.56
C GLN A 35 11.37 18.52 -10.85
N ILE A 36 10.78 19.56 -11.44
CA ILE A 36 9.38 19.54 -11.86
C ILE A 36 9.19 18.49 -12.96
N THR A 37 10.09 18.44 -13.95
CA THR A 37 10.07 17.40 -15.00
C THR A 37 10.10 16.00 -14.42
N CYS A 38 11.04 15.72 -13.49
CA CYS A 38 11.16 14.41 -12.88
C CYS A 38 9.87 14.00 -12.15
N ARG A 39 9.30 14.91 -11.35
CA ARG A 39 8.07 14.65 -10.59
C ARG A 39 6.87 14.46 -11.50
N VAL A 40 6.70 15.30 -12.52
CA VAL A 40 5.62 15.19 -13.50
C VAL A 40 5.73 13.88 -14.27
N LYS A 41 6.94 13.49 -14.71
CA LYS A 41 7.19 12.21 -15.38
C LYS A 41 6.79 11.03 -14.51
N GLN A 42 7.23 11.02 -13.24
CA GLN A 42 6.86 9.97 -12.29
C GLN A 42 5.34 9.88 -12.08
N CYS A 43 4.67 11.02 -11.91
CA CYS A 43 3.21 11.03 -11.75
C CYS A 43 2.50 10.55 -13.01
N ALA A 44 2.90 11.03 -14.19
CA ALA A 44 2.29 10.66 -15.46
C ALA A 44 2.41 9.16 -15.76
N LEU A 45 3.56 8.55 -15.47
CA LEU A 45 3.76 7.10 -15.60
C LEU A 45 2.85 6.31 -14.67
N LYS A 46 2.73 6.74 -13.41
CA LYS A 46 1.88 6.07 -12.41
C LYS A 46 0.39 6.24 -12.69
N THR A 47 -0.04 7.41 -13.16
CA THR A 47 -1.43 7.66 -13.54
C THR A 47 -1.72 7.27 -14.99
N GLN A 48 -0.76 6.64 -15.69
CA GLN A 48 -0.84 6.27 -17.12
C GLN A 48 -1.36 7.38 -18.04
N ASN A 49 -1.02 8.65 -17.74
CA ASN A 49 -1.43 9.78 -18.58
C ASN A 49 -0.56 9.81 -19.85
N GLN A 50 -1.05 9.16 -20.91
CA GLN A 50 -0.34 8.98 -22.18
C GLN A 50 -0.01 10.32 -22.87
N THR A 51 -0.89 11.32 -22.73
CA THR A 51 -0.70 12.65 -23.29
C THR A 51 0.57 13.30 -22.73
N ILE A 52 0.72 13.32 -21.41
CA ILE A 52 1.90 13.89 -20.74
C ILE A 52 3.16 13.05 -21.03
N ILE A 53 3.04 11.72 -21.08
CA ILE A 53 4.18 10.83 -21.41
C ILE A 53 4.69 11.09 -22.82
N ALA A 54 3.80 11.22 -23.81
CA ALA A 54 4.17 11.50 -25.20
C ALA A 54 4.85 12.87 -25.33
N MET A 55 4.32 13.90 -24.66
CA MET A 55 4.93 15.22 -24.65
C MET A 55 6.35 15.21 -24.03
N LEU A 56 6.54 14.51 -22.91
CA LEU A 56 7.85 14.37 -22.27
C LEU A 56 8.86 13.54 -23.07
N SER A 57 8.42 12.81 -24.10
CA SER A 57 9.32 12.13 -25.03
C SER A 57 10.00 13.10 -26.01
N ALA A 58 9.40 14.27 -26.25
CA ALA A 58 9.98 15.31 -27.10
C ALA A 58 11.09 16.13 -26.41
N GLY A 59 11.13 16.14 -25.07
CA GLY A 59 12.12 16.87 -24.28
C GLY A 59 11.67 17.06 -22.83
N ASP A 60 12.58 17.55 -21.98
CA ASP A 60 12.19 17.97 -20.63
C ASP A 60 11.38 19.27 -20.63
N LEU A 61 10.64 19.52 -19.56
CA LEU A 61 9.74 20.68 -19.48
C LEU A 61 10.47 22.03 -19.58
N VAL A 62 11.76 22.08 -19.26
CA VAL A 62 12.55 23.30 -19.33
C VAL A 62 12.98 23.55 -20.77
N ALA A 63 13.46 22.51 -21.46
CA ALA A 63 13.84 22.52 -22.87
C ALA A 63 12.64 22.81 -23.79
N LEU A 64 11.45 22.32 -23.43
CA LEU A 64 10.20 22.60 -24.13
C LEU A 64 9.59 23.96 -23.77
N GLU A 65 10.25 24.74 -22.91
CA GLU A 65 9.74 26.00 -22.35
C GLU A 65 8.29 25.88 -21.82
N ALA A 66 7.95 24.71 -21.28
CA ALA A 66 6.58 24.32 -21.01
C ALA A 66 5.95 25.23 -19.94
N LYS A 67 4.70 25.59 -20.17
CA LYS A 67 3.89 26.42 -19.29
C LYS A 67 2.72 25.60 -18.73
N TYR A 68 2.37 25.80 -17.47
CA TYR A 68 1.28 25.07 -16.82
C TYR A 68 0.47 25.93 -15.85
N HIS A 69 -0.79 25.54 -15.63
CA HIS A 69 -1.54 26.06 -14.50
C HIS A 69 -1.24 25.23 -13.24
N THR A 70 -1.05 25.92 -12.13
CA THR A 70 -0.76 25.31 -10.82
C THR A 70 -1.82 24.30 -10.40
N HIS A 71 -3.09 24.56 -10.69
CA HIS A 71 -4.18 23.66 -10.30
C HIS A 71 -4.12 22.29 -11.00
N TYR A 72 -3.68 22.23 -12.27
CA TYR A 72 -3.49 20.96 -12.97
C TYR A 72 -2.30 20.17 -12.41
N LEU A 73 -1.24 20.86 -11.99
CA LEU A 73 -0.11 20.22 -11.31
C LEU A 73 -0.54 19.61 -9.97
N VAL A 74 -1.29 20.38 -9.17
CA VAL A 74 -1.85 19.91 -7.90
C VAL A 74 -2.79 18.73 -8.13
N LYS A 75 -3.65 18.78 -9.14
CA LYS A 75 -4.55 17.68 -9.50
C LYS A 75 -3.75 16.41 -9.84
N LEU A 76 -2.72 16.51 -10.68
CA LEU A 76 -1.86 15.39 -11.05
C LEU A 76 -1.18 14.78 -9.81
N TYR A 77 -0.62 15.60 -8.93
CA TYR A 77 0.04 15.14 -7.70
C TYR A 77 -0.94 14.49 -6.72
N ASN A 78 -2.13 15.06 -6.55
CA ASN A 78 -3.15 14.52 -5.67
C ASN A 78 -3.74 13.19 -6.19
N THR A 79 -3.87 13.04 -7.51
CA THR A 79 -4.27 11.76 -8.10
C THR A 79 -3.18 10.71 -7.89
N ASN A 80 -1.92 11.03 -8.18
CA ASN A 80 -0.81 10.11 -7.95
C ASN A 80 -0.69 9.69 -6.47
N ARG A 81 -0.91 10.63 -5.53
CA ARG A 81 -0.91 10.32 -4.10
C ARG A 81 -1.99 9.31 -3.72
N ARG A 82 -3.22 9.49 -4.21
CA ARG A 82 -4.34 8.56 -3.96
C ARG A 82 -4.05 7.17 -4.50
N ASN A 83 -3.54 7.08 -5.73
CA ASN A 83 -3.16 5.80 -6.32
C ASN A 83 -2.07 5.08 -5.50
N ILE A 84 -1.10 5.81 -4.92
CA ILE A 84 -0.07 5.21 -4.05
C ILE A 84 -0.69 4.66 -2.75
N GLU A 85 -1.68 5.34 -2.19
CA GLU A 85 -2.39 4.89 -0.99
C GLU A 85 -3.24 3.62 -1.31
N GLU A 86 -3.94 3.60 -2.44
CA GLU A 86 -4.70 2.44 -2.93
C GLU A 86 -3.81 1.23 -3.27
N ASP A 87 -2.68 1.44 -3.94
CA ASP A 87 -1.72 0.37 -4.25
C ASP A 87 -1.16 -0.25 -2.97
N ARG A 88 -0.86 0.55 -1.94
CA ARG A 88 -0.36 0.06 -0.65
C ARG A 88 -1.39 -0.79 0.06
N GLU A 89 -2.63 -0.32 0.15
CA GLU A 89 -3.73 -1.07 0.79
C GLU A 89 -3.99 -2.40 0.07
N ASN A 90 -3.93 -2.40 -1.27
CA ASN A 90 -4.12 -3.61 -2.07
C ASN A 90 -2.96 -4.60 -1.90
N THR A 91 -1.72 -4.13 -1.90
CA THR A 91 -0.54 -4.99 -1.66
C THR A 91 -0.52 -5.54 -0.23
N ASP A 92 -0.92 -4.76 0.77
CA ASP A 92 -1.01 -5.18 2.17
C ASP A 92 -2.07 -6.28 2.34
N GLY A 93 -3.23 -6.10 1.71
CA GLY A 93 -4.31 -7.09 1.69
C GLY A 93 -3.89 -8.44 1.10
N VAL A 94 -3.12 -8.44 0.00
CA VAL A 94 -2.62 -9.66 -0.66
C VAL A 94 -1.46 -10.29 0.12
N ALA A 95 -0.49 -9.48 0.55
CA ALA A 95 0.68 -9.90 1.32
C ALA A 95 0.32 -10.57 2.65
N HIS A 96 -0.65 -9.99 3.36
CA HIS A 96 -1.05 -10.48 4.67
C HIS A 96 -2.24 -11.45 4.62
N GLY A 97 -3.02 -11.43 3.54
CA GLY A 97 -4.21 -12.26 3.35
C GLY A 97 -3.88 -13.73 3.13
N LEU A 98 -2.96 -14.04 2.20
CA LEU A 98 -2.60 -15.42 1.86
C LEU A 98 -1.99 -16.19 3.04
N PRO A 99 -0.96 -15.67 3.76
CA PRO A 99 -0.39 -16.36 4.92
C PRO A 99 -1.39 -16.52 6.08
N LEU A 100 -2.32 -15.57 6.25
CA LEU A 100 -3.35 -15.65 7.30
C LEU A 100 -4.37 -16.76 7.01
N VAL A 101 -4.85 -16.87 5.77
CA VAL A 101 -5.75 -17.96 5.35
C VAL A 101 -5.10 -19.30 5.59
N GLY A 102 -3.80 -19.43 5.26
CA GLY A 102 -3.02 -20.63 5.53
C GLY A 102 -2.89 -20.97 7.03
N HIS A 103 -2.77 -19.98 7.90
CA HIS A 103 -2.77 -20.18 9.36
C HIS A 103 -4.13 -20.63 9.90
N ILE A 104 -5.20 -19.99 9.45
CA ILE A 104 -6.57 -20.35 9.81
C ILE A 104 -6.86 -21.79 9.37
N GLY A 105 -6.43 -22.17 8.16
CA GLY A 105 -6.54 -23.53 7.63
C GLY A 105 -5.83 -24.55 8.52
N TYR A 106 -4.55 -24.31 8.82
CA TYR A 106 -3.76 -25.17 9.70
C TYR A 106 -4.41 -25.37 11.08
N ILE A 107 -4.85 -24.30 11.74
CA ILE A 107 -5.50 -24.38 13.06
C ILE A 107 -6.79 -25.22 12.99
N LYS A 108 -7.60 -25.03 11.94
CA LYS A 108 -8.84 -25.79 11.73
C LYS A 108 -8.57 -27.26 11.42
N GLU A 109 -7.54 -27.55 10.64
CA GLU A 109 -7.12 -28.90 10.28
C GLU A 109 -6.64 -29.67 11.52
N VAL A 110 -5.75 -29.08 12.32
CA VAL A 110 -5.27 -29.68 13.57
C VAL A 110 -6.43 -29.96 14.53
N LYS A 111 -7.41 -29.05 14.63
CA LYS A 111 -8.64 -29.28 15.40
C LYS A 111 -9.45 -30.49 14.90
N SER A 112 -9.49 -30.70 13.58
CA SER A 112 -10.26 -31.81 13.00
C SER A 112 -9.59 -33.18 13.17
N ILE A 113 -8.27 -33.21 13.29
CA ILE A 113 -7.47 -34.44 13.41
C ILE A 113 -7.52 -35.00 14.85
N ASP A 114 -7.40 -34.13 15.86
CA ASP A 114 -7.41 -34.55 17.26
C ASP A 114 -8.68 -34.08 17.98
N LEU A 115 -9.78 -34.80 17.73
CA LEU A 115 -11.05 -34.61 18.45
C LEU A 115 -10.95 -35.01 19.93
N SER A 116 -9.91 -35.75 20.32
CA SER A 116 -9.75 -36.32 21.66
C SER A 116 -8.97 -35.41 22.62
N ARG A 117 -8.07 -34.58 22.09
CA ARG A 117 -7.30 -33.58 22.84
C ARG A 117 -7.51 -32.23 22.19
N ALA A 118 -8.02 -31.25 22.94
CA ALA A 118 -8.13 -29.89 22.45
C ALA A 118 -6.71 -29.36 22.11
N PRO A 119 -6.41 -29.05 20.83
CA PRO A 119 -5.09 -28.62 20.45
C PRO A 119 -4.77 -27.24 21.02
N ILE A 120 -3.50 -27.07 21.35
CA ILE A 120 -2.96 -25.90 22.03
C ILE A 120 -1.86 -25.32 21.16
N PHE A 121 -1.99 -24.03 20.84
CA PHE A 121 -1.04 -23.32 19.97
C PHE A 121 -0.37 -22.20 20.76
N LYS A 122 0.96 -22.09 20.70
CA LYS A 122 1.63 -20.89 21.18
C LYS A 122 1.53 -19.82 20.11
N LEU A 123 1.18 -18.59 20.50
CA LEU A 123 1.10 -17.47 19.57
C LEU A 123 2.46 -17.14 18.95
N ALA A 124 3.55 -17.34 19.69
CA ALA A 124 4.91 -17.15 19.18
C ALA A 124 5.22 -18.08 18.00
N ASP A 125 4.84 -19.36 18.10
CA ASP A 125 5.05 -20.35 17.03
C ASP A 125 4.21 -20.00 15.79
N LEU A 126 2.95 -19.59 15.99
CA LEU A 126 2.11 -19.13 14.89
C LEU A 126 2.65 -17.86 14.23
N LEU A 127 3.24 -16.94 15.00
CA LEU A 127 3.86 -15.75 14.41
C LEU A 127 5.11 -16.12 13.62
N GLN A 128 5.93 -17.03 14.13
CA GLN A 128 7.14 -17.48 13.45
C GLN A 128 6.75 -18.12 12.10
N LEU A 129 5.79 -19.04 12.10
CA LEU A 129 5.25 -19.64 10.88
C LEU A 129 4.65 -18.60 9.92
N TYR A 130 3.98 -17.57 10.43
CA TYR A 130 3.42 -16.49 9.61
C TYR A 130 4.49 -15.63 8.97
N THR A 131 5.54 -15.31 9.72
CA THR A 131 6.68 -14.53 9.26
C THR A 131 7.49 -15.31 8.22
N ASP A 132 7.69 -16.61 8.44
CA ASP A 132 8.41 -17.47 7.50
C ASP A 132 7.65 -17.61 6.18
N ARG A 133 6.31 -17.78 6.21
CA ARG A 133 5.50 -17.77 4.98
C ARG A 133 5.51 -16.44 4.23
N ILE A 134 5.56 -15.31 4.93
CA ILE A 134 5.69 -14.00 4.27
C ILE A 134 7.02 -13.89 3.54
N LYS A 135 8.12 -14.32 4.19
CA LYS A 135 9.45 -14.34 3.58
C LYS A 135 9.53 -15.26 2.37
N GLU A 136 8.89 -16.42 2.42
CA GLU A 136 8.83 -17.37 1.28
C GLU A 136 8.11 -16.78 0.06
N LEU A 137 7.19 -15.84 0.27
CA LEU A 137 6.45 -15.18 -0.81
C LEU A 137 7.20 -13.96 -1.40
N ASP A 138 8.45 -13.73 -0.99
CA ASP A 138 9.31 -12.62 -1.42
C ASP A 138 8.63 -11.23 -1.32
N VAL A 139 7.70 -11.10 -0.37
CA VAL A 139 7.07 -9.83 -0.09
C VAL A 139 7.95 -9.06 0.89
N ASP A 140 8.53 -7.96 0.43
CA ASP A 140 9.25 -7.00 1.27
C ASP A 140 8.25 -6.25 2.16
N VAL A 141 7.80 -6.90 3.22
CA VAL A 141 6.88 -6.30 4.19
C VAL A 141 7.69 -5.36 5.07
N ALA A 142 7.73 -4.09 4.67
CA ALA A 142 8.36 -3.01 5.42
C ALA A 142 7.71 -2.76 6.79
N GLU A 143 6.53 -3.33 7.06
CA GLU A 143 5.82 -3.22 8.32
C GLU A 143 6.09 -4.39 9.28
N HIS A 144 6.49 -4.03 10.50
CA HIS A 144 6.63 -4.98 11.60
C HIS A 144 5.28 -5.64 11.90
N ILE A 145 5.18 -6.94 11.67
CA ILE A 145 3.97 -7.71 11.97
C ILE A 145 3.70 -7.62 13.48
N HIS A 146 2.66 -6.88 13.85
CA HIS A 146 2.29 -6.74 15.25
C HIS A 146 1.60 -8.00 15.78
N PHE A 147 2.24 -8.64 16.77
CA PHE A 147 1.73 -9.81 17.52
C PHE A 147 0.24 -9.70 17.91
N THR A 148 -0.15 -8.52 18.39
CA THR A 148 -1.52 -8.25 18.84
C THR A 148 -2.53 -8.33 17.70
N HIS A 149 -2.17 -7.75 16.55
CA HIS A 149 -3.07 -7.67 15.40
C HIS A 149 -3.24 -9.05 14.75
N LEU A 150 -2.17 -9.84 14.63
CA LEU A 150 -2.25 -11.21 14.11
C LEU A 150 -3.14 -12.08 15.00
N LYS A 151 -2.96 -12.00 16.34
CA LYS A 151 -3.79 -12.72 17.31
C LYS A 151 -5.28 -12.39 17.13
N GLU A 152 -5.62 -11.11 17.05
CA GLU A 152 -7.01 -10.67 16.90
C GLU A 152 -7.62 -11.17 15.59
N ARG A 153 -6.88 -11.11 14.48
CA ARG A 153 -7.33 -11.63 13.19
C ARG A 153 -7.56 -13.14 13.21
N ILE A 154 -6.69 -13.91 13.86
CA ILE A 154 -6.88 -15.36 14.02
C ILE A 154 -8.13 -15.65 14.85
N LEU A 155 -8.29 -14.99 16.00
CA LEU A 155 -9.45 -15.19 16.88
C LEU A 155 -10.77 -14.83 16.21
N ALA A 156 -10.80 -13.75 15.42
CA ALA A 156 -11.98 -13.32 14.68
C ALA A 156 -12.45 -14.33 13.62
N ASN A 157 -11.52 -15.14 13.07
CA ASN A 157 -11.80 -16.07 11.97
C ASN A 157 -11.92 -17.54 12.40
N VAL A 158 -11.59 -17.86 13.65
CA VAL A 158 -11.59 -19.23 14.18
C VAL A 158 -12.55 -19.32 15.37
N ALA A 159 -13.79 -19.71 15.08
CA ALA A 159 -14.85 -19.82 16.08
C ALA A 159 -14.49 -20.80 17.22
N GLY A 160 -14.68 -20.33 18.45
CA GLY A 160 -14.41 -21.10 19.67
C GLY A 160 -12.95 -21.12 20.09
N LEU A 161 -12.02 -20.52 19.33
CA LEU A 161 -10.64 -20.34 19.76
C LEU A 161 -10.56 -19.18 20.76
N GLN A 162 -9.83 -19.37 21.86
CA GLN A 162 -9.63 -18.37 22.90
C GLN A 162 -8.13 -18.19 23.18
N ALA A 163 -7.74 -16.98 23.59
CA ALA A 163 -6.38 -16.68 23.99
C ALA A 163 -6.25 -16.61 25.53
N HIS A 164 -5.23 -17.27 26.05
CA HIS A 164 -4.91 -17.33 27.48
C HIS A 164 -3.46 -16.92 27.69
N LYS A 165 -3.23 -16.05 28.67
CA LYS A 165 -1.87 -15.65 29.05
C LYS A 165 -1.28 -16.69 30.01
N GLN A 166 -0.11 -17.21 29.70
CA GLN A 166 0.63 -18.16 30.54
C GLN A 166 2.07 -17.64 30.74
N GLY A 167 2.30 -16.94 31.84
CA GLY A 167 3.57 -16.26 32.08
C GLY A 167 3.85 -15.17 31.02
N ILE A 168 4.94 -15.35 30.27
CA ILE A 168 5.33 -14.49 29.13
C ILE A 168 4.62 -14.92 27.84
N ASP A 169 4.20 -16.18 27.74
CA ASP A 169 3.59 -16.74 26.55
C ASP A 169 2.09 -16.42 26.45
N VAL A 170 1.59 -16.35 25.21
CA VAL A 170 0.16 -16.36 24.90
C VAL A 170 -0.17 -17.65 24.19
N ILE A 171 -1.15 -18.36 24.73
CA ILE A 171 -1.60 -19.66 24.24
C ILE A 171 -3.00 -19.52 23.66
N LEU A 172 -3.26 -20.22 22.57
CA LEU A 172 -4.55 -20.30 21.90
C LEU A 172 -5.10 -21.72 22.03
N SER A 173 -6.35 -21.86 22.47
CA SER A 173 -7.01 -23.15 22.65
C SER A 173 -8.52 -23.06 22.43
N PHE A 174 -9.13 -24.18 22.03
CA PHE A 174 -10.58 -24.31 21.85
C PHE A 174 -11.34 -24.68 23.13
N ASP A 175 -10.61 -25.09 24.16
CA ASP A 175 -11.15 -25.49 25.46
C ASP A 175 -10.36 -24.78 26.57
N ALA A 176 -11.07 -24.02 27.40
CA ALA A 176 -10.50 -23.31 28.54
C ALA A 176 -9.91 -24.29 29.59
N GLY A 177 -10.43 -25.52 29.68
CA GLY A 177 -9.92 -26.56 30.57
C GLY A 177 -8.55 -27.08 30.14
N ALA A 178 -8.32 -27.19 28.82
CA ALA A 178 -7.04 -27.62 28.26
C ALA A 178 -5.90 -26.61 28.51
N ALA A 179 -6.21 -25.31 28.47
CA ALA A 179 -5.26 -24.25 28.83
C ALA A 179 -4.81 -24.36 30.31
N HIS A 180 -5.74 -24.71 31.20
CA HIS A 180 -5.43 -24.89 32.62
C HIS A 180 -4.54 -26.12 32.89
N LEU A 181 -4.67 -27.21 32.12
CA LEU A 181 -3.85 -28.42 32.27
C LEU A 181 -2.39 -28.21 31.85
N VAL A 182 -2.12 -27.36 30.84
CA VAL A 182 -0.74 -26.97 30.51
C VAL A 182 -0.12 -26.18 31.66
N TYR A 183 -0.90 -25.29 32.29
CA TYR A 183 -0.44 -24.49 33.43
C TYR A 183 -0.04 -25.36 34.63
N VAL A 184 -0.80 -26.41 34.92
CA VAL A 184 -0.49 -27.34 36.02
C VAL A 184 0.71 -28.23 35.73
N LYS A 185 0.97 -28.58 34.46
CA LYS A 185 2.16 -29.35 34.05
C LYS A 185 3.44 -28.52 34.12
N SER A 186 3.44 -27.26 33.67
CA SER A 186 4.63 -26.38 33.74
C SER A 186 5.04 -25.97 35.16
N LEU A 187 4.20 -26.17 36.18
CA LEU A 187 4.55 -25.94 37.59
C LEU A 187 5.09 -27.19 38.31
N ARG A 188 5.11 -28.35 37.64
CA ARG A 188 5.57 -29.63 38.20
C ARG A 188 6.89 -30.14 37.59
N GLU A 189 7.46 -29.40 36.66
CA GLU A 189 8.81 -29.60 36.10
C GLU A 189 9.76 -28.53 36.64
#